data_AF-A0A1J6PEJ6-F1
#
_entry.id   AF-A0A1J6PEJ6-F1
#
_cell.length_a   1.000
_cell.length_b   1.000
_cell.length_c   1.000
_cell.angle_alpha   90.00
_cell.angle_beta   90.00
_cell.angle_gamma   90.00
#
_symmetry.space_group_name_H-M   'P 1'
#
loop_
_entity.id
_entity.type
_entity.pdbx_description
1 polymer ?
#
loop_
_entity_poly.entity_id
_entity_poly.type
_entity_poly.pdbx_seq_one_letter_code
_entity_poly.pdbx_strand_id
1 'polypeptide(L)'
;MVKNKFTITITDINGSRHFYLNQIIKKIVFYTIAFIVLFLVFSGFYIKYLDSKLSDISEKREELLKKSKELELSNSQMQKSIEEKTQQYAAIEDKIASFEEALGLEAENNLTISARLDNLQLTNEQQLGILGQIPNGWPIENKGITGNFGWREHPLLKRREFHPGIDLRAEIGTPIYAPASGVVEFSGYSDNGYGYNVILLHNFGFKTVFAHMMRKEVVKAGQFVNKGQLIGYSGNTGLSTGPHLHYEVRFINKTLEPLYFLNLQRKNMNDFFNQERRVPWQSLIKAVSAQHPALAQKQQ
;
A
#
# COMPACT_ATOMS: atom_id res chain seq x y z
N MET A 1 -93.61 -9.77 61.49
CA MET A 1 -93.92 -8.36 61.17
C MET A 1 -92.89 -7.46 61.84
N VAL A 2 -91.97 -6.86 61.08
CA VAL A 2 -91.39 -5.52 61.36
C VAL A 2 -90.99 -4.93 60.00
N LYS A 3 -91.82 -4.05 59.43
CA LYS A 3 -91.50 -3.35 58.17
C LYS A 3 -90.74 -2.06 58.52
N ASN A 4 -89.40 -2.15 58.58
CA ASN A 4 -88.53 -0.98 58.67
C ASN A 4 -88.59 -0.16 57.38
N LYS A 5 -89.53 0.79 57.32
CA LYS A 5 -89.67 1.77 56.24
C LYS A 5 -89.06 3.09 56.66
N PHE A 6 -88.13 3.61 55.87
CA PHE A 6 -87.53 4.93 56.06
C PHE A 6 -88.40 5.95 55.31
N THR A 7 -88.94 6.92 56.03
CA THR A 7 -89.85 7.94 55.49
C THR A 7 -89.07 9.25 55.34
N ILE A 8 -89.01 9.78 54.12
CA ILE A 8 -88.52 11.15 53.90
C ILE A 8 -89.76 12.04 53.88
N THR A 9 -89.79 13.01 54.80
CA THR A 9 -90.86 14.01 54.90
C THR A 9 -90.31 15.32 54.37
N ILE A 10 -90.91 15.81 53.28
CA ILE A 10 -90.65 17.15 52.77
C ILE A 10 -91.86 17.99 53.14
N THR A 11 -91.61 19.10 53.83
CA THR A 11 -92.66 20.00 54.33
C THR A 11 -92.59 21.32 53.59
N ASP A 12 -93.70 21.71 52.97
CA ASP A 12 -93.86 22.98 52.25
C ASP A 12 -95.15 23.69 52.73
N ILE A 13 -95.35 24.95 52.32
CA ILE A 13 -96.47 25.82 52.73
C ILE A 13 -97.86 25.25 52.43
N ASN A 14 -97.94 24.24 51.55
CA ASN A 14 -99.19 23.60 51.12
C ASN A 14 -99.40 22.20 51.74
N GLY A 15 -98.62 21.83 52.76
CA GLY A 15 -98.75 20.57 53.50
C GLY A 15 -97.51 19.68 53.45
N SER A 16 -97.53 18.60 54.22
CA SER A 16 -96.44 17.60 54.26
C SER A 16 -96.74 16.44 53.32
N ARG A 17 -95.76 16.06 52.50
CA ARG A 17 -95.84 14.85 51.66
C ARG A 17 -94.83 13.82 52.15
N HIS A 18 -95.32 12.62 52.45
CA HIS A 18 -94.50 11.49 52.90
C HIS A 18 -94.22 10.56 51.72
N PHE A 19 -92.93 10.35 51.41
CA PHE A 19 -92.53 9.39 50.38
C PHE A 19 -91.95 8.14 51.04
N TYR A 20 -92.55 6.99 50.71
CA TYR A 20 -92.12 5.68 51.20
C TYR A 20 -91.03 5.11 50.29
N LEU A 21 -89.78 5.11 50.75
CA LEU A 21 -88.68 4.55 49.97
C LEU A 21 -88.52 3.05 50.26
N ASN A 22 -88.60 2.20 49.22
CA ASN A 22 -88.38 0.76 49.33
C ASN A 22 -86.89 0.47 49.59
N GLN A 23 -86.54 -0.55 50.41
CA GLN A 23 -85.14 -0.89 50.74
C GLN A 23 -84.27 -1.13 49.49
N ILE A 24 -84.88 -1.55 48.39
CA ILE A 24 -84.25 -1.73 47.08
C ILE A 24 -83.68 -0.38 46.57
N ILE A 25 -84.42 0.73 46.71
CA ILE A 25 -84.01 2.06 46.25
C ILE A 25 -82.80 2.55 47.05
N LYS A 26 -82.74 2.28 48.37
CA LYS A 26 -81.56 2.61 49.19
C LYS A 26 -80.30 1.88 48.71
N LYS A 27 -80.42 0.59 48.36
CA LYS A 27 -79.30 -0.18 47.80
C LYS A 27 -78.87 0.39 46.45
N ILE A 28 -79.81 0.70 45.57
CA ILE A 28 -79.51 1.31 44.26
C ILE A 28 -78.77 2.63 44.43
N VAL A 29 -79.26 3.55 45.27
CA VAL A 29 -78.61 4.84 45.52
C VAL A 29 -77.22 4.67 46.13
N PHE A 30 -77.04 3.73 47.04
CA PHE A 30 -75.73 3.43 47.60
C PHE A 30 -74.76 2.88 46.55
N TYR A 31 -75.20 1.94 45.71
CA TYR A 31 -74.38 1.39 44.63
C TYR A 31 -74.06 2.42 43.54
N THR A 32 -74.99 3.33 43.22
CA THR A 32 -74.72 4.40 42.24
C THR A 32 -73.71 5.41 42.78
N ILE A 33 -73.82 5.82 44.05
CA ILE A 33 -72.81 6.69 44.69
C ILE A 33 -71.46 5.98 44.74
N ALA A 34 -71.42 4.71 45.16
CA ALA A 34 -70.20 3.92 45.18
C ALA A 34 -69.57 3.76 43.79
N PHE A 35 -70.39 3.57 42.75
CA PHE A 35 -69.94 3.50 41.36
C PHE A 35 -69.36 4.83 40.87
N ILE A 36 -70.01 5.96 41.18
CA ILE A 36 -69.51 7.30 40.84
C ILE A 36 -68.17 7.57 41.52
N VAL A 37 -68.04 7.23 42.81
CA VAL A 37 -66.77 7.38 43.54
C VAL A 37 -65.68 6.51 42.94
N LEU A 38 -65.97 5.23 42.63
CA LEU A 38 -65.03 4.33 41.96
C LEU A 38 -64.61 4.85 40.59
N PHE A 39 -65.56 5.38 39.82
CA PHE A 39 -65.30 5.98 38.50
C PHE A 39 -64.40 7.22 38.60
N LEU A 40 -64.62 8.08 39.60
CA LEU A 40 -63.76 9.25 39.84
C LEU A 40 -62.34 8.85 40.25
N VAL A 41 -62.19 7.83 41.10
CA VAL A 41 -60.87 7.28 41.47
C VAL A 41 -60.17 6.70 40.24
N PHE A 42 -60.87 5.89 39.44
CA PHE A 42 -60.32 5.29 38.23
C PHE A 42 -59.94 6.34 37.19
N SER A 43 -60.77 7.38 37.02
CA SER A 43 -60.50 8.53 36.16
C SER A 43 -59.24 9.29 36.60
N GLY A 44 -59.07 9.54 37.90
CA GLY A 44 -57.86 10.17 38.44
C GLY A 44 -56.59 9.34 38.18
N PHE A 45 -56.67 8.02 38.38
CA PHE A 45 -55.57 7.11 38.02
C PHE A 45 -55.28 7.10 36.52
N TYR A 46 -56.32 7.13 35.69
CA TYR A 46 -56.20 7.13 34.23
C TYR A 46 -55.58 8.43 33.70
N ILE A 47 -55.98 9.59 34.24
CA ILE A 47 -55.38 10.89 33.92
C ILE A 47 -53.89 10.89 34.28
N LYS A 48 -53.52 10.41 35.47
CA LYS A 48 -52.11 10.30 35.90
C LYS A 48 -51.31 9.37 34.99
N TYR A 49 -51.90 8.26 34.55
CA TYR A 49 -51.27 7.33 33.61
C TYR A 49 -51.02 7.98 32.25
N LEU A 50 -52.01 8.72 31.72
CA LEU A 50 -51.88 9.45 30.46
C LEU A 50 -50.83 10.55 30.53
N ASP A 51 -50.76 11.29 31.64
CA ASP A 51 -49.78 12.35 31.86
C ASP A 51 -48.34 11.80 31.89
N SER A 52 -48.11 10.70 32.61
CA SER A 52 -46.81 10.01 32.60
C SER A 52 -46.43 9.47 31.21
N LYS A 53 -47.40 8.95 30.44
CA LYS A 53 -47.14 8.53 29.05
C LYS A 53 -46.81 9.72 28.15
N LEU A 54 -47.44 10.87 28.38
CA LEU A 54 -47.20 12.09 27.62
C LEU A 54 -45.78 12.63 27.90
N SER A 55 -45.32 12.60 29.16
CA SER A 55 -43.97 13.03 29.52
C SER A 55 -42.90 12.17 28.84
N ASP A 56 -43.02 10.84 28.89
CA ASP A 56 -42.09 9.91 28.25
C ASP A 56 -41.97 10.15 26.73
N ILE A 57 -43.11 10.45 26.08
CA ILE A 57 -43.15 10.74 24.64
C ILE A 57 -42.46 12.08 24.34
N SER A 58 -42.69 13.10 25.18
CA SER A 58 -42.08 14.41 25.01
C SER A 58 -40.56 14.35 25.17
N GLU A 59 -40.06 13.56 26.13
CA GLU A 59 -38.63 13.37 26.37
C GLU A 59 -37.95 12.64 25.21
N LYS A 60 -38.54 11.52 24.74
CA LYS A 60 -38.06 10.82 23.54
C LYS A 60 -38.04 11.70 22.29
N ARG A 61 -39.02 12.60 22.14
CA ARG A 61 -39.05 13.56 21.03
C ARG A 61 -37.87 14.52 21.12
N GLU A 62 -37.55 15.02 22.31
CA GLU A 62 -36.41 15.91 22.51
C GLU A 62 -35.08 15.19 22.24
N GLU A 63 -34.94 13.94 22.70
CA GLU A 63 -33.78 13.09 22.42
C GLU A 63 -33.60 12.87 20.90
N LEU A 64 -34.67 12.50 20.20
CA LEU A 64 -34.64 12.32 18.75
C LEU A 64 -34.26 13.61 18.01
N LEU A 65 -34.74 14.76 18.46
CA LEU A 65 -34.37 16.06 17.89
C LEU A 65 -32.89 16.37 18.11
N LYS A 66 -32.33 16.06 19.29
CA LYS A 66 -30.89 16.21 19.55
C LYS A 66 -30.07 15.31 18.64
N LYS A 67 -30.45 14.04 18.51
CA LYS A 67 -29.76 13.07 17.65
C LYS A 67 -29.81 13.44 16.17
N SER A 68 -30.95 13.97 15.70
CA SER A 68 -31.10 14.47 14.32
C SER A 68 -30.13 15.63 14.04
N LYS A 69 -30.00 16.58 14.97
CA LYS A 69 -29.04 17.70 14.83
C LYS A 69 -27.59 17.24 14.85
N GLU A 70 -27.26 16.28 15.69
CA GLU A 70 -25.92 15.70 15.76
C GLU A 70 -25.55 14.96 14.45
N LEU A 71 -26.50 14.19 13.91
CA LEU A 71 -26.36 13.53 12.61
C LEU A 71 -26.18 14.54 11.47
N GLU A 72 -26.94 15.63 11.45
CA GLU A 72 -26.77 16.72 10.47
C GLU A 72 -25.38 17.35 10.56
N LEU A 73 -24.88 17.62 11.77
CA LEU A 73 -23.55 18.15 11.99
C LEU A 73 -22.46 17.19 11.50
N SER A 74 -22.56 15.91 11.88
CA SER A 74 -21.63 14.87 11.44
C SER A 74 -21.62 14.71 9.92
N ASN A 75 -22.79 14.76 9.27
CA ASN A 75 -22.88 14.68 7.81
C ASN A 75 -22.23 15.90 7.15
N SER A 76 -22.44 17.10 7.69
CA SER A 76 -21.79 18.31 7.18
C SER A 76 -20.26 18.26 7.32
N GLN A 77 -19.75 17.76 8.45
CA GLN A 77 -18.31 17.56 8.65
C GLN A 77 -17.74 16.52 7.69
N MET A 78 -18.45 15.41 7.50
CA MET A 78 -18.02 14.35 6.57
C MET A 78 -18.00 14.87 5.13
N GLN A 79 -18.99 15.66 4.72
CA GLN A 79 -19.00 16.32 3.41
C GLN A 79 -17.80 17.25 3.22
N LYS A 80 -17.46 18.07 4.23
CA LYS A 80 -16.24 18.90 4.17
C LYS A 80 -14.97 18.06 4.03
N SER A 81 -14.84 16.97 4.77
CA SER A 81 -13.68 16.09 4.66
C SER A 81 -13.59 15.39 3.30
N ILE A 82 -14.72 15.02 2.70
CA ILE A 82 -14.77 14.47 1.34
C ILE A 82 -14.31 15.54 0.34
N GLU A 83 -14.79 16.76 0.45
CA GLU A 83 -14.40 17.87 -0.42
C GLU A 83 -12.89 18.15 -0.33
N GLU A 84 -12.35 18.28 0.87
CA GLU A 84 -10.91 18.48 1.12
C GLU A 84 -10.08 17.33 0.53
N LYS A 85 -10.51 16.08 0.74
CA LYS A 85 -9.83 14.91 0.17
C LYS A 85 -9.91 14.91 -1.36
N THR A 86 -11.06 15.29 -1.93
CA THR A 86 -11.25 15.36 -3.39
C THR A 86 -10.32 16.39 -4.02
N GLN A 87 -10.18 17.57 -3.38
CA GLN A 87 -9.22 18.59 -3.79
C GLN A 87 -7.77 18.11 -3.67
N GLN A 88 -7.43 17.36 -2.60
CA GLN A 88 -6.11 16.74 -2.47
C GLN A 88 -5.85 15.73 -3.60
N TYR A 89 -6.82 14.90 -3.97
CA TYR A 89 -6.66 13.95 -5.07
C TYR A 89 -6.49 14.65 -6.41
N ALA A 90 -7.26 15.71 -6.71
CA ALA A 90 -7.11 16.49 -7.92
C ALA A 90 -5.72 17.15 -8.02
N ALA A 91 -5.22 17.72 -6.93
CA ALA A 91 -3.88 18.30 -6.89
C ALA A 91 -2.75 17.27 -7.06
N ILE A 92 -2.99 16.02 -6.64
CA ILE A 92 -2.07 14.89 -6.89
C ILE A 92 -2.14 14.47 -8.36
N GLU A 93 -3.34 14.43 -8.95
CA GLU A 93 -3.54 14.13 -10.37
C GLU A 93 -2.81 15.11 -11.28
N ASP A 94 -2.90 16.41 -11.01
CA ASP A 94 -2.15 17.46 -11.74
C ASP A 94 -0.63 17.28 -11.62
N LYS A 95 -0.15 16.89 -10.42
CA LYS A 95 1.27 16.58 -10.21
C LYS A 95 1.70 15.34 -10.97
N ILE A 96 0.85 14.32 -11.06
CA ILE A 96 1.15 13.10 -11.80
C ILE A 96 1.17 13.40 -13.30
N ALA A 97 0.18 14.12 -13.83
CA ALA A 97 0.10 14.50 -15.24
C ALA A 97 1.32 15.32 -15.69
N SER A 98 1.73 16.33 -14.91
CA SER A 98 2.93 17.11 -15.21
C SER A 98 4.23 16.28 -15.12
N PHE A 99 4.26 15.25 -14.28
CA PHE A 99 5.39 14.33 -14.17
C PHE A 99 5.43 13.33 -15.33
N GLU A 100 4.28 12.83 -15.78
CA GLU A 100 4.12 11.96 -16.95
C GLU A 100 4.52 12.70 -18.24
N GLU A 101 4.12 13.97 -18.38
CA GLU A 101 4.51 14.85 -19.49
C GLU A 101 6.03 15.10 -19.52
N ALA A 102 6.64 15.38 -18.37
CA ALA A 102 8.09 15.57 -18.26
C ALA A 102 8.91 14.30 -18.58
N LEU A 103 8.27 13.12 -18.52
CA LEU A 103 8.90 11.82 -18.76
C LEU A 103 8.54 11.19 -20.12
N GLY A 104 7.60 11.78 -20.87
CA GLY A 104 7.17 11.29 -22.19
C GLY A 104 6.49 9.91 -22.15
N LEU A 105 5.80 9.59 -21.06
CA LEU A 105 5.09 8.32 -20.87
C LEU A 105 3.60 8.50 -21.23
N GLU A 106 3.04 7.63 -22.06
CA GLU A 106 1.60 7.63 -22.33
C GLU A 106 0.83 6.99 -21.16
N ALA A 107 -0.22 7.67 -20.70
CA ALA A 107 -1.02 7.27 -19.54
C ALA A 107 -1.79 5.96 -19.79
N GLU A 108 -1.34 4.85 -19.18
CA GLU A 108 -2.14 3.62 -19.10
C GLU A 108 -3.29 3.80 -18.10
N ASN A 109 -4.47 4.13 -18.63
CA ASN A 109 -5.68 4.54 -17.92
C ASN A 109 -6.41 3.46 -17.10
N ASN A 110 -5.80 2.31 -16.78
CA ASN A 110 -6.52 1.15 -16.24
C ASN A 110 -6.06 0.65 -14.87
N LEU A 111 -5.32 1.47 -14.10
CA LEU A 111 -4.83 1.10 -12.76
C LEU A 111 -5.45 2.00 -11.67
N THR A 112 -5.88 1.39 -10.56
CA THR A 112 -6.38 2.11 -9.37
C THR A 112 -5.27 2.94 -8.72
N ILE A 113 -5.61 4.11 -8.18
CA ILE A 113 -4.66 5.07 -7.57
C ILE A 113 -3.79 4.42 -6.47
N SER A 114 -4.34 3.51 -5.66
CA SER A 114 -3.59 2.77 -4.63
C SER A 114 -2.56 1.81 -5.22
N ALA A 115 -2.91 1.10 -6.30
CA ALA A 115 -1.99 0.23 -7.02
C ALA A 115 -0.90 1.03 -7.76
N ARG A 116 -1.21 2.25 -8.18
CA ARG A 116 -0.23 3.20 -8.72
C ARG A 116 0.71 3.68 -7.60
N LEU A 117 0.20 3.98 -6.40
CA LEU A 117 0.98 4.47 -5.25
C LEU A 117 1.89 3.39 -4.63
N ASP A 118 1.46 2.14 -4.55
CA ASP A 118 2.29 1.02 -4.06
C ASP A 118 3.42 0.67 -5.03
N ASN A 119 3.22 0.92 -6.32
CA ASN A 119 4.26 0.76 -7.35
C ASN A 119 5.11 2.03 -7.55
N LEU A 120 4.68 3.17 -7.00
CA LEU A 120 5.35 4.47 -7.11
C LEU A 120 5.54 5.07 -5.73
N GLN A 121 6.69 4.81 -5.08
CA GLN A 121 7.51 5.86 -4.46
C GLN A 121 8.74 5.26 -3.75
N LEU A 122 9.70 4.79 -4.55
CA LEU A 122 11.08 5.08 -4.19
C LEU A 122 11.30 6.58 -4.44
N THR A 123 11.62 7.34 -3.41
CA THR A 123 12.04 8.74 -3.57
C THR A 123 13.22 8.82 -4.54
N ASN A 124 13.37 9.92 -5.28
CA ASN A 124 14.50 10.11 -6.20
C ASN A 124 15.86 9.81 -5.54
N GLU A 125 16.00 10.14 -4.26
CA GLU A 125 17.19 9.86 -3.46
C GLU A 125 17.39 8.35 -3.20
N GLN A 126 16.32 7.60 -2.91
CA GLN A 126 16.38 6.13 -2.78
C GLN A 126 16.67 5.44 -4.11
N GLN A 127 16.08 5.91 -5.22
CA GLN A 127 16.38 5.39 -6.56
C GLN A 127 17.86 5.57 -6.91
N LEU A 128 18.41 6.76 -6.65
CA LEU A 128 19.82 7.05 -6.81
C LEU A 128 20.71 6.19 -5.89
N GLY A 129 20.29 5.99 -4.65
CA GLY A 129 20.97 5.12 -3.69
C GLY A 129 21.07 3.68 -4.18
N ILE A 130 20.00 3.13 -4.76
CA ILE A 130 19.99 1.78 -5.34
C ILE A 130 20.89 1.72 -6.59
N LEU A 131 20.73 2.67 -7.53
CA LEU A 131 21.54 2.74 -8.75
C LEU A 131 23.04 2.99 -8.47
N GLY A 132 23.40 3.52 -7.30
CA GLY A 132 24.79 3.63 -6.88
C GLY A 132 25.40 2.30 -6.42
N GLN A 133 24.56 1.36 -5.98
CA GLN A 133 24.98 0.16 -5.25
C GLN A 133 24.79 -1.15 -6.01
N ILE A 134 23.89 -1.18 -7.00
CA ILE A 134 23.71 -2.34 -7.89
C ILE A 134 24.42 -2.11 -9.23
N PRO A 135 24.93 -3.18 -9.90
CA PRO A 135 25.53 -3.05 -11.22
C PRO A 135 24.59 -2.35 -12.20
N ASN A 136 25.05 -1.33 -12.93
CA ASN A 136 24.28 -0.76 -14.05
C ASN A 136 25.16 0.01 -15.02
N GLY A 137 24.68 0.10 -16.25
CA GLY A 137 25.40 0.69 -17.36
C GLY A 137 26.43 -0.28 -17.97
N TRP A 138 27.08 0.18 -19.03
CA TRP A 138 28.03 -0.61 -19.78
C TRP A 138 29.41 -0.61 -19.11
N PRO A 139 30.01 -1.79 -18.85
CA PRO A 139 31.34 -1.87 -18.25
C PRO A 139 32.47 -1.62 -19.25
N ILE A 140 32.15 -1.52 -20.54
CA ILE A 140 33.09 -1.33 -21.65
C ILE A 140 32.43 -0.43 -22.68
N GLU A 141 33.23 0.20 -23.55
CA GLU A 141 32.70 0.97 -24.68
C GLU A 141 31.72 0.11 -25.51
N ASN A 142 30.52 0.64 -25.77
CA ASN A 142 29.48 -0.09 -26.49
C ASN A 142 29.78 -0.15 -28.00
N LYS A 143 30.42 -1.23 -28.45
CA LYS A 143 30.60 -1.58 -29.87
C LYS A 143 29.64 -2.68 -30.35
N GLY A 144 28.63 -3.01 -29.55
CA GLY A 144 27.61 -4.04 -29.84
C GLY A 144 27.84 -5.37 -29.13
N ILE A 145 26.83 -6.23 -29.21
CA ILE A 145 26.78 -7.56 -28.58
C ILE A 145 27.12 -8.62 -29.64
N THR A 146 28.01 -9.55 -29.30
CA THR A 146 28.42 -10.67 -30.16
C THR A 146 27.88 -12.01 -29.70
N GLY A 147 27.42 -12.12 -28.46
CA GLY A 147 26.87 -13.36 -27.90
C GLY A 147 25.84 -13.06 -26.83
N ASN A 148 24.61 -13.56 -27.03
CA ASN A 148 23.51 -13.33 -26.10
C ASN A 148 23.54 -14.31 -24.92
N PHE A 149 22.95 -13.90 -23.80
CA PHE A 149 22.70 -14.74 -22.63
C PHE A 149 21.68 -15.85 -22.94
N GLY A 150 21.81 -16.98 -22.22
CA GLY A 150 20.85 -18.08 -22.29
C GLY A 150 21.33 -19.29 -23.10
N TRP A 151 20.40 -20.20 -23.40
CA TRP A 151 20.70 -21.45 -24.09
C TRP A 151 21.03 -21.21 -25.57
N ARG A 152 22.23 -21.61 -25.99
CA ARG A 152 22.70 -21.51 -27.37
C ARG A 152 23.60 -22.67 -27.74
N GLU A 153 23.88 -22.82 -29.03
CA GLU A 153 24.94 -23.73 -29.47
C GLU A 153 26.31 -23.10 -29.17
N HIS A 154 27.16 -23.82 -28.46
CA HIS A 154 28.50 -23.34 -28.13
C HIS A 154 29.36 -23.29 -29.41
N PRO A 155 29.99 -22.14 -29.74
CA PRO A 155 30.62 -21.92 -31.04
C PRO A 155 31.79 -22.88 -31.30
N LEU A 156 32.54 -23.24 -30.26
CA LEU A 156 33.64 -24.20 -30.32
C LEU A 156 33.22 -25.64 -30.06
N LEU A 157 32.47 -25.91 -28.98
CA LEU A 157 32.09 -27.26 -28.58
C LEU A 157 30.96 -27.89 -29.40
N LYS A 158 30.26 -27.11 -30.24
CA LYS A 158 29.15 -27.55 -31.12
C LYS A 158 28.05 -28.35 -30.40
N ARG A 159 27.85 -28.03 -29.12
CA ARG A 159 26.80 -28.61 -28.26
C ARG A 159 25.95 -27.50 -27.67
N ARG A 160 24.69 -27.83 -27.34
CA ARG A 160 23.81 -26.90 -26.65
C ARG A 160 24.32 -26.67 -25.22
N GLU A 161 24.57 -25.41 -24.89
CA GLU A 161 25.11 -24.99 -23.59
C GLU A 161 24.46 -23.69 -23.15
N PHE A 162 24.37 -23.51 -21.83
CA PHE A 162 23.84 -22.28 -21.26
C PHE A 162 24.95 -21.25 -21.16
N HIS A 163 24.75 -20.10 -21.79
CA HIS A 163 25.66 -18.97 -21.71
C HIS A 163 25.30 -18.09 -20.51
N PRO A 164 26.13 -18.06 -19.45
CA PRO A 164 25.79 -17.39 -18.18
C PRO A 164 25.91 -15.86 -18.23
N GLY A 165 26.38 -15.31 -19.35
CA GLY A 165 26.64 -13.90 -19.53
C GLY A 165 26.31 -13.40 -20.92
N ILE A 166 26.89 -12.26 -21.26
CA ILE A 166 26.81 -11.62 -22.57
C ILE A 166 28.22 -11.35 -23.09
N ASP A 167 28.43 -11.56 -24.37
CA ASP A 167 29.72 -11.29 -25.02
C ASP A 167 29.64 -9.91 -25.69
N LEU A 168 30.46 -8.98 -25.22
CA LEU A 168 30.51 -7.60 -25.68
C LEU A 168 31.69 -7.40 -26.64
N ARG A 169 31.41 -6.87 -27.83
CA ARG A 169 32.44 -6.65 -28.85
C ARG A 169 33.50 -5.69 -28.32
N ALA A 170 34.76 -6.11 -28.38
CA ALA A 170 35.88 -5.29 -27.96
C ALA A 170 37.17 -5.71 -28.68
N GLU A 171 38.06 -4.76 -28.91
CA GLU A 171 39.44 -5.07 -29.32
C GLU A 171 40.26 -5.43 -28.08
N ILE A 172 41.39 -6.13 -28.25
CA ILE A 172 42.31 -6.37 -27.13
C ILE A 172 42.81 -5.03 -26.60
N GLY A 173 42.81 -4.84 -25.28
CA GLY A 173 43.26 -3.60 -24.65
C GLY A 173 42.17 -2.54 -24.50
N THR A 174 40.90 -2.86 -24.74
CA THR A 174 39.80 -1.90 -24.49
C THR A 174 39.58 -1.78 -22.97
N PRO A 175 39.52 -0.56 -22.40
CA PRO A 175 39.33 -0.36 -20.96
C PRO A 175 38.02 -0.95 -20.43
N ILE A 176 38.07 -1.58 -19.27
CA ILE A 176 36.92 -2.15 -18.55
C ILE A 176 36.75 -1.42 -17.22
N TYR A 177 35.51 -1.02 -16.92
CA TYR A 177 35.14 -0.24 -15.75
C TYR A 177 34.16 -0.99 -14.85
N ALA A 178 34.25 -0.76 -13.53
CA ALA A 178 33.34 -1.34 -12.57
C ALA A 178 31.90 -0.75 -12.71
N PRO A 179 30.87 -1.58 -12.93
CA PRO A 179 29.47 -1.12 -13.11
C PRO A 179 28.81 -0.68 -11.80
N ALA A 180 29.39 -1.02 -10.65
CA ALA A 180 29.03 -0.57 -9.32
C ALA A 180 30.24 -0.65 -8.38
N SER A 181 30.18 0.07 -7.26
CA SER A 181 31.21 -0.05 -6.23
C SER A 181 31.19 -1.45 -5.59
N GLY A 182 32.34 -1.91 -5.11
CA GLY A 182 32.47 -3.24 -4.55
C GLY A 182 33.89 -3.60 -4.16
N VAL A 183 34.13 -4.89 -3.93
CA VAL A 183 35.43 -5.46 -3.63
C VAL A 183 35.77 -6.54 -4.65
N VAL A 184 37.04 -6.61 -5.06
CA VAL A 184 37.52 -7.67 -5.95
C VAL A 184 37.56 -8.99 -5.18
N GLU A 185 36.62 -9.89 -5.48
CA GLU A 185 36.59 -11.24 -4.93
C GLU A 185 37.70 -12.11 -5.55
N PHE A 186 37.87 -12.00 -6.86
CA PHE A 186 38.87 -12.77 -7.60
C PHE A 186 39.50 -11.92 -8.71
N SER A 187 40.79 -12.14 -8.93
CA SER A 187 41.54 -11.61 -10.07
C SER A 187 42.68 -12.57 -10.40
N GLY A 188 42.61 -13.19 -11.58
CA GLY A 188 43.56 -14.22 -11.96
C GLY A 188 43.12 -15.02 -13.16
N TYR A 189 43.85 -16.10 -13.46
CA TYR A 189 43.51 -17.04 -14.53
C TYR A 189 42.61 -18.15 -14.00
N SER A 190 41.63 -18.58 -14.80
CA SER A 190 40.79 -19.74 -14.51
C SER A 190 40.76 -20.72 -15.69
N ASP A 191 40.97 -22.01 -15.40
CA ASP A 191 41.04 -23.09 -16.38
C ASP A 191 39.67 -23.57 -16.90
N ASN A 192 38.58 -23.00 -16.40
CA ASN A 192 37.19 -23.34 -16.76
C ASN A 192 36.67 -22.61 -18.02
N GLY A 193 37.58 -22.04 -18.82
CA GLY A 193 37.25 -21.34 -20.05
C GLY A 193 37.21 -19.82 -19.94
N TYR A 194 37.08 -19.23 -18.74
CA TYR A 194 37.09 -17.76 -18.59
C TYR A 194 38.45 -17.12 -18.91
N GLY A 195 39.56 -17.87 -18.80
CA GLY A 195 40.89 -17.28 -18.95
C GLY A 195 41.20 -16.31 -17.82
N TYR A 196 41.90 -15.22 -18.12
CA TYR A 196 42.07 -14.14 -17.14
C TYR A 196 40.73 -13.45 -16.90
N ASN A 197 40.34 -13.38 -15.64
CA ASN A 197 39.08 -12.80 -15.25
C ASN A 197 39.16 -12.06 -13.90
N VAL A 198 38.19 -11.18 -13.71
CA VAL A 198 37.93 -10.46 -12.48
C VAL A 198 36.50 -10.75 -12.04
N ILE A 199 36.32 -10.99 -10.75
CA ILE A 199 35.01 -11.08 -10.11
C ILE A 199 34.90 -9.98 -9.08
N LEU A 200 33.89 -9.12 -9.22
CA LEU A 200 33.57 -8.09 -8.24
C LEU A 200 32.38 -8.53 -7.41
N LEU A 201 32.50 -8.43 -6.09
CA LEU A 201 31.40 -8.54 -5.13
C LEU A 201 30.86 -7.15 -4.84
N HIS A 202 29.56 -6.97 -5.05
CA HIS A 202 28.83 -5.73 -4.81
C HIS A 202 27.88 -5.88 -3.61
N ASN A 203 27.22 -4.78 -3.27
CA ASN A 203 26.22 -4.77 -2.21
C ASN A 203 25.04 -5.70 -2.55
N PHE A 204 24.30 -6.08 -1.50
CA PHE A 204 23.06 -6.87 -1.58
C PHE A 204 23.20 -8.24 -2.27
N GLY A 205 24.41 -8.79 -2.38
CA GLY A 205 24.65 -10.12 -2.94
C GLY A 205 24.76 -10.16 -4.46
N PHE A 206 24.93 -9.00 -5.11
CA PHE A 206 25.28 -8.91 -6.52
C PHE A 206 26.76 -9.24 -6.75
N LYS A 207 27.05 -9.90 -7.86
CA LYS A 207 28.41 -10.08 -8.37
C LYS A 207 28.47 -9.77 -9.86
N THR A 208 29.60 -9.28 -10.32
CA THR A 208 29.88 -9.17 -11.75
C THR A 208 31.15 -9.92 -12.12
N VAL A 209 31.14 -10.57 -13.28
CA VAL A 209 32.26 -11.35 -13.80
C VAL A 209 32.71 -10.74 -15.10
N PHE A 210 34.02 -10.55 -15.25
CA PHE A 210 34.68 -10.02 -16.44
C PHE A 210 35.69 -11.05 -16.90
N ALA A 211 35.48 -11.68 -18.04
CA ALA A 211 36.33 -12.76 -18.53
C ALA A 211 36.95 -12.47 -19.90
N HIS A 212 37.85 -13.36 -20.32
CA HIS A 212 38.70 -13.23 -21.49
C HIS A 212 39.57 -11.97 -21.46
N MET A 213 39.84 -11.43 -20.28
CA MET A 213 40.66 -10.24 -20.08
C MET A 213 42.13 -10.50 -20.46
N MET A 214 42.91 -9.43 -20.60
CA MET A 214 44.36 -9.56 -20.60
C MET A 214 44.92 -9.49 -19.17
N ARG A 215 46.13 -10.03 -18.95
CA ARG A 215 46.77 -10.09 -17.63
C ARG A 215 47.24 -8.73 -17.09
N LYS A 216 47.52 -7.76 -17.96
CA LYS A 216 48.21 -6.52 -17.60
C LYS A 216 47.25 -5.51 -16.97
N GLU A 217 47.73 -4.80 -15.93
CA GLU A 217 47.04 -3.64 -15.34
C GLU A 217 45.63 -3.94 -14.82
N VAL A 218 45.46 -5.14 -14.25
CA VAL A 218 44.22 -5.60 -13.62
C VAL A 218 44.26 -5.33 -12.12
N VAL A 219 43.10 -4.99 -11.55
CA VAL A 219 42.92 -4.87 -10.09
C VAL A 219 43.23 -6.19 -9.38
N LYS A 220 43.60 -6.11 -8.09
CA LYS A 220 44.00 -7.29 -7.30
C LYS A 220 42.87 -7.75 -6.38
N ALA A 221 42.84 -9.05 -6.06
CA ALA A 221 41.92 -9.59 -5.07
C ALA A 221 42.03 -8.83 -3.72
N GLY A 222 40.89 -8.55 -3.10
CA GLY A 222 40.77 -7.75 -1.88
C GLY A 222 40.76 -6.23 -2.09
N GLN A 223 41.00 -5.74 -3.30
CA GLN A 223 40.97 -4.31 -3.58
C GLN A 223 39.52 -3.78 -3.61
N PHE A 224 39.28 -2.63 -2.97
CA PHE A 224 38.02 -1.89 -3.12
C PHE A 224 38.03 -1.11 -4.44
N VAL A 225 36.91 -1.14 -5.15
CA VAL A 225 36.71 -0.41 -6.39
C VAL A 225 35.45 0.44 -6.31
N ASN A 226 35.53 1.65 -6.84
CA ASN A 226 34.37 2.53 -7.01
C ASN A 226 33.71 2.28 -8.36
N LYS A 227 32.41 2.58 -8.46
CA LYS A 227 31.72 2.61 -9.75
C LYS A 227 32.46 3.51 -10.75
N GLY A 228 32.63 3.04 -11.98
CA GLY A 228 33.35 3.74 -13.05
C GLY A 228 34.88 3.66 -12.94
N GLN A 229 35.42 2.98 -11.93
CA GLN A 229 36.86 2.78 -11.81
C GLN A 229 37.35 1.76 -12.85
N LEU A 230 38.50 2.04 -13.47
CA LEU A 230 39.20 1.10 -14.34
C LEU A 230 39.60 -0.16 -13.55
N ILE A 231 39.18 -1.32 -14.03
CA ILE A 231 39.48 -2.63 -13.41
C ILE A 231 40.41 -3.51 -14.23
N GLY A 232 40.62 -3.17 -15.50
CA GLY A 232 41.52 -3.87 -16.40
C GLY A 232 41.14 -3.64 -17.86
N TYR A 233 41.52 -4.57 -18.71
CA TYR A 233 41.36 -4.43 -20.15
C TYR A 233 40.88 -5.75 -20.79
N SER A 234 40.07 -5.62 -21.83
CA SER A 234 39.61 -6.77 -22.63
C SER A 234 40.78 -7.48 -23.31
N GLY A 235 40.59 -8.76 -23.61
CA GLY A 235 41.61 -9.58 -24.23
C GLY A 235 41.01 -10.62 -25.15
N ASN A 236 41.66 -11.79 -25.19
CA ASN A 236 41.21 -12.96 -25.93
C ASN A 236 41.74 -14.25 -25.27
N THR A 237 41.74 -14.30 -23.93
CA THR A 237 42.33 -15.41 -23.17
C THR A 237 41.27 -16.46 -22.82
N GLY A 238 41.67 -17.69 -22.49
CA GLY A 238 40.73 -18.78 -22.21
C GLY A 238 40.04 -19.31 -23.47
N LEU A 239 38.81 -19.80 -23.30
CA LEU A 239 38.01 -20.41 -24.37
C LEU A 239 37.25 -19.33 -25.16
N SER A 240 37.97 -18.59 -26.00
CA SER A 240 37.43 -17.49 -26.81
C SER A 240 37.72 -17.68 -28.30
N THR A 241 36.76 -17.35 -29.16
CA THR A 241 36.91 -17.41 -30.63
C THR A 241 37.53 -16.15 -31.23
N GLY A 242 37.58 -15.05 -30.47
CA GLY A 242 38.10 -13.77 -30.93
C GLY A 242 37.94 -12.68 -29.87
N PRO A 243 38.59 -11.51 -30.01
CA PRO A 243 38.56 -10.46 -29.00
C PRO A 243 37.14 -10.02 -28.63
N HIS A 244 36.82 -10.11 -27.35
CA HIS A 244 35.58 -9.63 -26.74
C HIS A 244 35.71 -9.59 -25.21
N LEU A 245 34.75 -8.98 -24.53
CA LEU A 245 34.57 -9.10 -23.09
C LEU A 245 33.38 -10.00 -22.82
N HIS A 246 33.60 -11.12 -22.12
CA HIS A 246 32.50 -11.88 -21.55
C HIS A 246 32.11 -11.26 -20.19
N TYR A 247 30.85 -10.83 -20.07
CA TYR A 247 30.33 -10.12 -18.92
C TYR A 247 29.13 -10.83 -18.31
N GLU A 248 29.15 -11.04 -17.00
CA GLU A 248 28.03 -11.62 -16.27
C GLU A 248 27.56 -10.71 -15.14
N VAL A 249 26.26 -10.77 -14.87
CA VAL A 249 25.66 -10.27 -13.63
C VAL A 249 25.08 -11.47 -12.88
N ARG A 250 25.40 -11.59 -11.60
CA ARG A 250 24.90 -12.66 -10.74
C ARG A 250 24.26 -12.07 -9.48
N PHE A 251 23.29 -12.80 -8.94
CA PHE A 251 22.68 -12.52 -7.64
C PHE A 251 22.53 -13.83 -6.87
N ILE A 252 23.17 -13.92 -5.70
CA ILE A 252 23.08 -15.06 -4.77
C ILE A 252 23.05 -16.41 -5.51
N ASN A 253 24.17 -16.79 -6.12
CA ASN A 253 24.38 -18.02 -6.91
C ASN A 253 23.57 -18.18 -8.20
N LYS A 254 22.75 -17.20 -8.59
CA LYS A 254 22.00 -17.22 -9.86
C LYS A 254 22.62 -16.26 -10.87
N THR A 255 22.77 -16.70 -12.11
CA THR A 255 23.12 -15.83 -13.24
C THR A 255 21.87 -15.08 -13.69
N LEU A 256 22.00 -13.77 -13.87
CA LEU A 256 20.95 -12.86 -14.32
C LEU A 256 21.17 -12.47 -15.78
N GLU A 257 20.16 -11.89 -16.42
CA GLU A 257 20.26 -11.39 -17.79
C GLU A 257 21.02 -10.06 -17.78
N PRO A 258 22.29 -10.00 -18.24
CA PRO A 258 23.08 -8.78 -18.11
C PRO A 258 22.50 -7.61 -18.92
N LEU A 259 21.77 -7.89 -20.01
CA LEU A 259 21.22 -6.84 -20.88
C LEU A 259 20.29 -5.87 -20.13
N TYR A 260 19.52 -6.37 -19.15
CA TYR A 260 18.65 -5.53 -18.33
C TYR A 260 19.46 -4.52 -17.49
N PHE A 261 20.63 -4.92 -16.98
CA PHE A 261 21.51 -4.06 -16.18
C PHE A 261 22.31 -3.09 -17.05
N LEU A 262 22.73 -3.50 -18.26
CA LEU A 262 23.43 -2.63 -19.21
C LEU A 262 22.56 -1.42 -19.61
N ASN A 263 21.26 -1.65 -19.78
CA ASN A 263 20.28 -0.63 -20.16
C ASN A 263 19.62 0.06 -18.97
N LEU A 264 19.96 -0.33 -17.73
CA LEU A 264 19.36 0.23 -16.54
C LEU A 264 19.77 1.70 -16.38
N GLN A 265 18.77 2.57 -16.40
CA GLN A 265 18.85 4.00 -16.20
C GLN A 265 17.75 4.41 -15.21
N ARG A 266 17.80 5.64 -14.70
CA ARG A 266 16.77 6.15 -13.80
C ARG A 266 15.36 6.07 -14.43
N LYS A 267 15.26 6.43 -15.71
CA LYS A 267 13.99 6.55 -16.44
C LYS A 267 13.26 5.22 -16.66
N ASN A 268 13.96 4.09 -16.67
CA ASN A 268 13.39 2.76 -16.94
C ASN A 268 13.54 1.80 -15.75
N MET A 269 13.78 2.35 -14.54
CA MET A 269 14.03 1.54 -13.35
C MET A 269 12.79 0.73 -12.94
N ASN A 270 11.59 1.27 -13.15
CA ASN A 270 10.34 0.56 -12.87
C ASN A 270 10.18 -0.66 -13.78
N ASP A 271 10.44 -0.50 -15.08
CA ASP A 271 10.39 -1.60 -16.06
C ASP A 271 11.43 -2.67 -15.74
N PHE A 272 12.63 -2.25 -15.33
CA PHE A 272 13.72 -3.14 -14.97
C PHE A 272 13.34 -4.10 -13.83
N PHE A 273 12.66 -3.62 -12.79
CA PHE A 273 12.20 -4.48 -11.68
C PHE A 273 11.21 -5.55 -12.13
N ASN A 274 10.40 -5.24 -13.15
CA ASN A 274 9.45 -6.18 -13.74
C ASN A 274 10.13 -7.20 -14.67
N GLN A 275 11.20 -6.80 -15.35
CA GLN A 275 11.97 -7.67 -16.25
C GLN A 275 12.78 -8.72 -15.49
N GLU A 276 13.50 -8.32 -14.43
CA GLU A 276 14.40 -9.22 -13.70
C GLU A 276 13.78 -9.74 -12.39
N ARG A 277 12.79 -10.62 -12.50
CA ARG A 277 12.04 -11.16 -11.34
C ARG A 277 12.82 -12.14 -10.45
N ARG A 278 14.04 -12.55 -10.83
CA ARG A 278 14.86 -13.48 -10.02
C ARG A 278 15.40 -12.82 -8.75
N VAL A 279 15.39 -11.49 -8.67
CA VAL A 279 15.78 -10.70 -7.52
C VAL A 279 14.53 -10.28 -6.74
N PRO A 280 14.48 -10.45 -5.41
CA PRO A 280 13.36 -10.00 -4.59
C PRO A 280 13.42 -8.47 -4.35
N TRP A 281 13.14 -7.69 -5.40
CA TRP A 281 13.31 -6.23 -5.41
C TRP A 281 12.61 -5.51 -4.26
N GLN A 282 11.38 -5.90 -3.92
CA GLN A 282 10.65 -5.30 -2.80
C GLN A 282 11.39 -5.45 -1.46
N SER A 283 11.99 -6.62 -1.22
CA SER A 283 12.76 -6.86 0.00
C SER A 283 14.07 -6.06 0.01
N LEU A 284 14.72 -5.96 -1.14
CA LEU A 284 15.95 -5.19 -1.30
C LEU A 284 15.71 -3.69 -1.13
N ILE A 285 14.65 -3.16 -1.75
CA ILE A 285 14.19 -1.78 -1.59
C ILE A 285 13.92 -1.48 -0.12
N LYS A 286 13.17 -2.35 0.56
CA LYS A 286 12.88 -2.19 1.99
C LYS A 286 14.16 -2.17 2.84
N ALA A 287 15.12 -3.04 2.54
CA ALA A 287 16.41 -3.10 3.25
C ALA A 287 17.25 -1.83 3.03
N VAL A 288 17.34 -1.34 1.79
CA VAL A 288 18.05 -0.09 1.45
C VAL A 288 17.41 1.10 2.16
N SER A 289 16.08 1.20 2.13
CA SER A 289 15.35 2.28 2.78
C SER A 289 15.53 2.28 4.30
N ALA A 290 15.67 1.11 4.92
CA ALA A 290 15.92 0.98 6.36
C ALA A 290 17.34 1.41 6.78
N GLN A 291 18.35 1.24 5.89
CA GLN A 291 19.75 1.61 6.18
C GLN A 291 20.03 3.12 6.06
N HIS A 292 19.15 3.88 5.41
CA HIS A 292 19.28 5.32 5.23
C HIS A 292 18.07 6.07 5.82
N PRO A 293 17.92 6.12 7.16
CA PRO A 293 16.76 6.76 7.82
C PRO A 293 16.64 8.27 7.56
N ALA A 294 17.73 8.95 7.18
CA ALA A 294 17.70 10.36 6.76
C ALA A 294 16.83 10.59 5.49
N LEU A 295 16.62 9.55 4.68
CA LEU A 295 15.72 9.58 3.51
C LEU A 295 14.23 9.47 3.91
N ALA A 296 13.94 8.93 5.11
CA ALA A 296 12.60 8.82 5.65
C ALA A 296 12.21 10.04 6.53
N GLN A 297 13.20 10.76 7.08
CA GLN A 297 12.98 11.86 8.03
C GLN A 297 12.63 13.22 7.40
N LYS A 298 12.64 13.37 6.07
CA LYS A 298 12.10 14.57 5.41
C LYS A 298 10.57 14.56 5.25
N GLN A 299 9.88 13.64 5.91
CA GLN A 299 8.42 13.45 5.84
C GLN A 299 7.69 13.83 7.13
N GLN A 300 8.24 14.76 7.94
CA GLN A 300 7.49 15.43 9.01
C GLN A 300 7.53 16.94 8.82
#